data_AF-A0A919J7N7-F1
#
_entry.id   AF-A0A919J7N7-F1
#
_cell.length_a   1.000
_cell.length_b   1.000
_cell.length_c   1.000
_cell.angle_alpha   90.00
_cell.angle_beta   90.00
_cell.angle_gamma   90.00
#
_symmetry.space_group_name_H-M   'P 1'
#
loop_
_entity.id
_entity.type
_entity.pdbx_description
1 polymer ?
#
loop_
_entity_poly.entity_id
_entity_poly.type
_entity_poly.pdbx_seq_one_letter_code
_entity_poly.pdbx_strand_id
1 'polypeptide(L)'
;MGECGTGVGFWAFYAGGVTDVYESTEQPDLIATHYLTSIEDVTEHLRAANRLGLGVRVRSYLEADEEDETLVEHWEVELYTSSPVHEGEVAEPDVAGE
;
A
#
# COMPACT_ATOMS: atom_id res chain seq x y z
N MET A 1 -47.03 24.69 -9.05
CA MET A 1 -45.75 24.83 -8.33
C MET A 1 -44.67 24.27 -9.24
N GLY A 2 -43.79 25.12 -9.76
CA GLY A 2 -42.76 24.75 -10.72
C GLY A 2 -41.51 24.25 -10.00
N GLU A 3 -40.98 23.12 -10.46
CA GLU A 3 -39.75 22.53 -9.99
C GLU A 3 -38.57 23.27 -10.65
N CYS A 4 -37.72 23.86 -9.82
CA CYS A 4 -36.47 24.51 -10.23
C CYS A 4 -35.30 23.56 -10.03
N GLY A 5 -34.39 23.52 -11.00
CA GLY A 5 -32.96 23.37 -10.68
C GLY A 5 -32.24 22.19 -11.31
N THR A 6 -31.90 22.32 -12.60
CA THR A 6 -30.83 21.58 -13.27
C THR A 6 -29.49 21.86 -12.59
N GLY A 7 -28.82 20.81 -12.10
CA GLY A 7 -27.42 20.81 -11.71
C GLY A 7 -26.67 19.71 -12.44
N VAL A 8 -26.17 20.03 -13.63
CA VAL A 8 -25.24 19.19 -14.38
C VAL A 8 -23.85 19.30 -13.74
N GLY A 9 -23.37 18.19 -13.18
CA GLY A 9 -21.96 17.97 -12.81
C GLY A 9 -21.66 16.51 -13.11
N PHE A 10 -21.25 16.20 -14.33
CA PHE A 10 -19.84 15.98 -14.64
C PHE A 10 -19.21 14.93 -13.73
N TRP A 11 -19.68 13.69 -13.81
CA TRP A 11 -18.83 12.53 -13.57
C TRP A 11 -19.12 11.55 -14.70
N ALA A 12 -18.15 11.47 -15.60
CA ALA A 12 -18.20 10.64 -16.78
C ALA A 12 -18.52 9.19 -16.40
N PHE A 13 -19.53 8.66 -17.05
CA PHE A 13 -19.68 7.24 -17.28
C PHE A 13 -18.36 6.68 -17.81
N TYR A 14 -17.68 5.83 -17.04
CA TYR A 14 -16.72 4.91 -17.62
C TYR A 14 -17.48 3.68 -18.09
N ALA A 15 -17.89 3.73 -19.36
CA ALA A 15 -18.19 2.55 -20.16
C ALA A 15 -16.95 2.23 -21.00
N GLY A 16 -16.30 1.11 -20.72
CA GLY A 16 -15.22 0.52 -21.51
C GLY A 16 -14.38 -0.41 -20.63
N GLY A 17 -14.20 -1.69 -20.90
CA GLY A 17 -14.69 -2.56 -21.96
C GLY A 17 -14.53 -4.02 -21.48
N VAL A 18 -15.37 -4.92 -22.00
CA VAL A 18 -15.23 -6.37 -21.78
C VAL A 18 -14.21 -6.88 -22.80
N THR A 19 -13.03 -7.28 -22.34
CA THR A 19 -12.24 -8.45 -22.80
C THR A 19 -10.96 -8.52 -21.95
N ASP A 20 -10.82 -9.50 -21.07
CA ASP A 20 -9.73 -10.50 -21.09
C ASP A 20 -9.97 -11.51 -19.95
N VAL A 21 -9.26 -12.63 -19.95
CA VAL A 21 -9.40 -13.77 -19.04
C VAL A 21 -9.35 -13.30 -17.57
N TYR A 22 -10.17 -13.88 -16.68
CA TYR A 22 -10.11 -13.63 -15.22
C TYR A 22 -8.78 -14.12 -14.65
N GLU A 23 -7.68 -13.43 -14.93
CA GLU A 23 -6.54 -13.39 -14.04
C GLU A 23 -6.91 -12.33 -13.00
N SER A 24 -7.56 -12.77 -11.91
CA SER A 24 -7.77 -11.90 -10.77
C SER A 24 -6.39 -11.50 -10.28
N THR A 25 -5.93 -10.32 -10.67
CA THR A 25 -4.82 -9.64 -9.99
C THR A 25 -5.35 -9.26 -8.60
N GLU A 26 -5.47 -10.25 -7.72
CA GLU A 26 -5.90 -10.09 -6.33
C GLU A 26 -4.84 -9.24 -5.65
N GLN A 27 -5.00 -7.91 -5.75
CA GLN A 27 -4.20 -6.97 -5.00
C GLN A 27 -4.45 -7.29 -3.53
N PRO A 28 -3.39 -7.45 -2.73
CA PRO A 28 -3.58 -7.87 -1.37
C PRO A 28 -4.30 -6.76 -0.59
N ASP A 29 -5.31 -7.16 0.17
CA ASP A 29 -6.11 -6.25 0.98
C ASP A 29 -5.34 -5.78 2.20
N LEU A 30 -5.42 -4.47 2.48
CA LEU A 30 -4.86 -3.88 3.69
C LEU A 30 -5.70 -4.31 4.91
N ILE A 31 -5.04 -4.94 5.87
CA ILE A 31 -5.62 -5.41 7.13
C ILE A 31 -5.54 -4.31 8.19
N ALA A 32 -4.36 -3.69 8.35
CA ALA A 32 -4.11 -2.69 9.38
C ALA A 32 -2.89 -1.82 9.06
N THR A 33 -2.86 -0.61 9.62
CA THR A 33 -1.71 0.30 9.61
C THR A 33 -1.31 0.61 11.05
N HIS A 34 -0.04 0.40 11.37
CA HIS A 34 0.54 0.67 12.69
C HIS A 34 1.59 1.77 12.59
N TYR A 35 1.53 2.75 13.49
CA TYR A 35 2.53 3.80 13.62
C TYR A 35 3.38 3.52 14.86
N LEU A 36 4.69 3.39 14.66
CA LEU A 36 5.65 2.98 15.67
C LEU A 36 6.80 3.99 15.69
N THR A 37 7.39 4.21 16.87
CA THR A 37 8.55 5.11 17.06
C THR A 37 9.84 4.34 17.32
N SER A 38 9.76 3.00 17.38
CA SER A 38 10.85 2.12 17.79
C SER A 38 11.10 1.03 16.76
N ILE A 39 12.35 0.89 16.34
CA ILE A 39 12.79 -0.15 15.40
C ILE A 39 12.58 -1.58 15.94
N GLU A 40 12.66 -1.76 17.27
CA GLU A 40 12.45 -3.05 17.92
C GLU A 40 11.00 -3.52 17.75
N ASP A 41 10.03 -2.63 17.98
CA ASP A 41 8.60 -2.91 17.74
C ASP A 41 8.34 -3.26 16.27
N VAL A 42 8.93 -2.51 15.33
CA VAL A 42 8.80 -2.81 13.88
C VAL A 42 9.29 -4.22 13.58
N THR A 43 10.44 -4.61 14.15
CA THR A 43 11.04 -5.94 13.93
C THR A 43 10.14 -7.06 14.46
N GLU A 44 9.52 -6.87 15.62
CA GLU A 44 8.58 -7.84 16.19
C GLU A 44 7.30 -7.97 15.36
N HIS A 45 6.78 -6.85 14.83
CA HIS A 45 5.63 -6.87 13.92
C HIS A 45 5.95 -7.63 12.62
N LEU A 46 7.14 -7.41 12.05
CA LEU A 46 7.59 -8.14 10.86
C LEU A 46 7.74 -9.64 11.12
N ARG A 47 8.31 -10.03 12.27
CA ARG A 47 8.41 -11.44 12.67
C ARG A 47 7.05 -12.07 12.86
N ALA A 48 6.11 -11.37 13.48
CA ALA A 48 4.73 -11.86 13.66
C ALA A 48 4.02 -12.03 12.31
N ALA A 49 4.09 -11.02 11.43
CA ALA A 49 3.50 -11.08 10.10
C ALA A 49 4.08 -12.23 9.27
N ASN A 50 5.40 -12.45 9.31
CA ASN A 50 6.05 -13.57 8.63
C ASN A 50 5.54 -14.94 9.14
N ARG A 51 5.36 -15.10 10.46
CA ARG A 51 4.80 -16.33 11.05
C ARG A 51 3.35 -16.59 10.63
N LEU A 52 2.60 -15.51 10.35
CA LEU A 52 1.20 -15.56 9.93
C LEU A 52 1.04 -15.63 8.40
N GLY A 53 2.12 -15.52 7.63
CA GLY A 53 2.07 -15.50 6.17
C GLY A 53 1.45 -14.23 5.59
N LEU A 54 1.49 -13.12 6.33
CA LEU A 54 0.95 -11.83 5.90
C LEU A 54 1.98 -11.04 5.08
N GLY A 55 1.50 -10.23 4.14
CA GLY A 55 2.33 -9.23 3.48
C GLY A 55 2.54 -8.02 4.37
N VAL A 56 3.68 -7.35 4.22
CA VAL A 56 3.99 -6.14 4.99
C VAL A 56 4.62 -5.10 4.09
N ARG A 57 4.27 -3.83 4.30
CA ARG A 57 4.99 -2.68 3.77
C ARG A 57 5.40 -1.78 4.93
N VAL A 58 6.66 -1.39 4.94
CA VAL A 58 7.22 -0.51 5.98
C VAL A 58 7.67 0.79 5.34
N ARG A 59 7.30 1.91 5.95
CA ARG A 59 7.73 3.25 5.56
C ARG A 59 8.32 3.94 6.78
N SER A 60 9.44 4.64 6.59
CA SER A 60 10.04 5.47 7.63
C SER A 60 9.95 6.93 7.21
N TYR A 61 9.64 7.80 8.16
CA TYR A 61 9.65 9.25 7.98
C TYR A 61 10.16 9.94 9.25
N LEU A 62 10.70 11.14 9.06
CA LEU A 62 11.16 11.97 10.16
C LEU A 62 10.12 13.04 10.44
N GLU A 63 9.71 13.16 11.70
CA GLU A 63 8.82 14.21 12.19
C GLU A 63 9.60 15.16 13.10
N ALA A 64 9.35 16.46 12.98
CA ALA A 64 9.98 17.43 13.88
C ALA A 64 9.31 17.37 15.24
N ASP A 65 10.11 17.23 16.29
CA ASP A 65 9.61 17.29 17.66
C ASP A 65 9.18 18.72 18.00
N GLU A 66 8.05 18.86 18.69
CA GLU A 66 7.45 20.17 18.98
C GLU A 66 8.18 20.90 20.13
N GLU A 67 8.94 20.18 20.95
CA GLU A 67 9.54 20.69 22.19
C GLU A 67 11.03 21.01 22.01
N ASP A 68 11.75 20.19 21.26
CA ASP A 68 13.15 20.35 20.94
C ASP A 68 13.32 20.28 19.42
N GLU A 69 14.10 21.15 18.76
CA GLU A 69 14.30 21.24 17.28
C GLU A 69 14.95 19.98 16.63
N THR A 70 14.67 18.81 17.17
CA THR A 70 15.12 17.48 16.83
C THR A 70 14.14 16.80 15.89
N LEU A 71 14.64 15.81 15.16
CA LEU A 71 13.84 14.98 14.27
C LEU A 71 13.68 13.60 14.91
N VAL A 72 12.43 13.19 15.11
CA VAL A 72 12.07 11.86 15.61
C VAL A 72 11.77 10.94 14.43
N GLU A 73 12.28 9.72 14.51
CA GLU A 73 12.02 8.70 13.50
C GLU A 73 10.71 7.97 13.79
N HIS A 74 9.84 7.94 12.79
CA HIS A 74 8.57 7.25 12.82
C HIS A 74 8.52 6.19 11.74
N TRP A 75 7.80 5.11 12.05
CA TRP A 75 7.67 3.93 11.23
C TRP A 75 6.18 3.63 11.03
N GLU A 76 5.75 3.58 9.78
CA GLU A 76 4.42 3.15 9.36
C GLU A 76 4.52 1.71 8.82
N VAL A 77 3.84 0.78 9.48
CA VAL A 77 3.79 -0.64 9.12
C VAL A 77 2.39 -0.99 8.66
N GLU A 78 2.26 -1.27 7.37
CA GLU A 78 1.02 -1.71 6.75
C GLU A 78 1.02 -3.22 6.60
N LEU A 79 -0.01 -3.88 7.12
CA LEU A 79 -0.19 -5.33 7.04
C LEU A 79 -1.21 -5.66 5.96
N TYR A 80 -0.88 -6.63 5.12
CA TYR A 80 -1.66 -7.05 3.97
C TYR A 80 -1.98 -8.54 4.04
N THR A 81 -3.06 -8.97 3.38
CA THR A 81 -3.45 -10.40 3.31
C THR A 81 -2.40 -11.27 2.61
N SER A 82 -1.60 -10.70 1.72
CA SER A 82 -0.48 -11.35 1.03
C SER A 82 0.56 -10.30 0.62
N SER A 83 1.70 -10.73 0.07
CA SER A 83 2.81 -9.84 -0.31
C SER A 83 2.35 -8.71 -1.24
N PRO A 84 2.58 -7.42 -0.89
CA PRO A 84 2.21 -6.28 -1.73
C PRO A 84 3.10 -6.12 -2.98
N VAL A 85 4.24 -6.82 -3.04
CA VAL A 85 5.12 -6.82 -4.22
C VAL A 85 4.48 -7.70 -5.28
N HIS A 86 4.00 -7.08 -6.36
CA HIS A 86 3.50 -7.78 -7.52
C HIS A 86 4.64 -8.60 -8.16
N GLU A 87 4.35 -9.84 -8.55
CA GLU A 87 5.27 -10.79 -9.21
C GLU A 87 5.79 -10.32 -10.59
N GLY A 88 5.58 -9.04 -10.96
CA GLY A 88 5.98 -8.44 -12.24
C GLY A 88 7.39 -7.86 -12.28
N GLU A 89 8.12 -7.79 -11.16
CA GLU A 89 9.53 -7.40 -11.16
C GLU A 89 10.42 -8.65 -11.05
N VAL A 90 10.27 -9.54 -12.05
CA VAL A 90 11.35 -10.49 -12.36
C VAL A 90 12.49 -9.62 -12.86
N ALA A 91 13.46 -9.34 -11.99
CA ALA A 91 14.75 -8.80 -12.40
C ALA A 91 15.27 -9.72 -13.52
N GLU A 92 15.18 -9.25 -14.76
CA GLU A 92 15.64 -9.98 -15.93
C GLU A 92 17.09 -10.38 -15.63
N PRO A 93 17.43 -11.68 -15.53
CA PRO A 93 18.82 -12.05 -15.44
C PRO A 93 19.45 -11.58 -16.75
N ASP A 94 20.39 -10.65 -16.67
CA ASP A 94 21.25 -10.24 -17.76
C ASP A 94 21.96 -11.49 -18.28
N VAL A 95 21.33 -12.15 -19.27
CA VAL A 95 21.96 -13.21 -20.04
C VAL A 95 22.89 -12.50 -21.01
N ALA A 96 24.02 -12.01 -20.48
CA ALA A 96 25.21 -11.77 -21.28
C ALA A 96 25.76 -13.15 -21.68
N GLY A 97 25.22 -13.64 -22.79
CA GLY A 97 25.79 -14.74 -23.54
C GLY A 97 27.15 -14.37 -24.11
N GLU A 98 28.01 -15.38 -24.10
CA GLU A 98 29.23 -15.63 -24.90
C GLU A 98 30.54 -14.91 -24.51
#